data_AF-A0A5N4A212-F1
#
_entry.id   AF-A0A5N4A212-F1
#
_cell.length_a   1.000
_cell.length_b   1.000
_cell.length_c   1.000
_cell.angle_alpha   90.00
_cell.angle_beta   90.00
_cell.angle_gamma   90.00
#
_symmetry.space_group_name_H-M   'P 1'
#
loop_
_entity.id
_entity.type
_entity.pdbx_description
1 polymer ?
#
loop_
_entity_poly.entity_id
_entity_poly.type
_entity_poly.pdbx_seq_one_letter_code
_entity_poly.pdbx_strand_id
1 'polypeptide(L)'
;MSEIMKMNGKLIGEGKTPFLIGVSGGTASGKSTVCKRIMEKLGQVNMDHTKRQVVCISQDSFYRELNSSEIAKAEKGQFNFDHPTAFNDKLMQKTLLEILAGRKCELPTYDYHNHALRPDDTVTIYPADVVLFEGILVFYFPEILNLFHMKLFVDTDSDTRLARRVTRDINERGRDLDQVLNQYINFVKPAFEEFCSPTKKFADVIIPRGADNTVAIDLIVQHIREFLNNCHKSDSEKKSPHITITRTNSNETHFKRQH
;
A
#
# COMPACT_ATOMS: atom_id res chain seq x y z
N MET A 1 23.03 -9.66 11.86
CA MET A 1 22.86 -9.59 10.40
C MET A 1 22.10 -8.31 10.06
N SER A 2 22.88 -7.32 9.62
CA SER A 2 22.54 -6.02 9.01
C SER A 2 21.35 -5.21 9.55
N GLU A 3 21.67 -4.11 10.23
CA GLU A 3 20.79 -2.97 10.47
C GLU A 3 20.15 -2.50 9.16
N ILE A 4 18.83 -2.71 9.02
CA ILE A 4 18.02 -2.01 8.03
C ILE A 4 17.88 -0.57 8.54
N MET A 5 18.86 0.24 8.18
CA MET A 5 18.89 1.67 8.41
C MET A 5 17.65 2.29 7.76
N LYS A 6 16.81 2.96 8.57
CA LYS A 6 15.66 3.76 8.11
C LYS A 6 16.15 4.89 7.20
N MET A 7 16.40 4.59 5.94
CA MET A 7 16.75 5.58 4.93
C MET A 7 15.48 5.97 4.17
N ASN A 8 15.13 7.25 4.26
CA ASN A 8 14.09 7.89 3.46
C ASN A 8 14.33 7.61 1.96
N GLY A 9 13.68 6.57 1.41
CA GLY A 9 13.52 6.33 -0.03
C GLY A 9 14.75 6.61 -0.90
N LYS A 10 15.95 6.16 -0.48
CA LYS A 10 17.17 6.38 -1.28
C LYS A 10 17.43 5.17 -2.17
N LEU A 11 17.67 5.47 -3.45
CA LEU A 11 18.09 4.57 -4.53
C LEU A 11 19.16 3.56 -4.05
N ILE A 12 18.79 2.30 -3.87
CA ILE A 12 19.74 1.19 -3.72
C ILE A 12 19.88 0.52 -5.09
N GLY A 13 21.00 0.78 -5.79
CA GLY A 13 21.46 0.03 -6.97
C GLY A 13 20.56 0.08 -8.21
N GLU A 14 20.99 0.79 -9.27
CA GLU A 14 20.44 0.83 -10.65
C GLU A 14 18.91 1.05 -10.87
N GLY A 15 18.07 1.10 -9.83
CA GLY A 15 16.64 1.32 -9.92
C GLY A 15 16.07 2.19 -8.79
N LYS A 16 14.93 2.83 -9.05
CA LYS A 16 14.16 3.62 -8.06
C LYS A 16 13.52 2.68 -7.04
N THR A 17 13.85 2.85 -5.76
CA THR A 17 13.16 2.18 -4.66
C THR A 17 11.80 2.86 -4.41
N PRO A 18 10.67 2.14 -4.52
CA PRO A 18 9.35 2.71 -4.29
C PRO A 18 9.15 3.22 -2.85
N PHE A 19 8.38 4.29 -2.71
CA PHE A 19 7.92 4.77 -1.41
C PHE A 19 6.66 4.01 -0.97
N LEU A 20 6.87 3.03 -0.10
CA LEU A 20 5.82 2.20 0.50
C LEU A 20 5.11 2.91 1.67
N ILE A 21 3.80 3.12 1.54
CA ILE A 21 2.91 3.70 2.54
C ILE A 21 1.93 2.63 3.02
N GLY A 22 1.94 2.32 4.31
CA GLY A 22 0.97 1.40 4.91
C GLY A 22 -0.26 2.15 5.40
N VAL A 23 -1.45 1.60 5.17
CA VAL A 23 -2.74 2.19 5.58
C VAL A 23 -3.54 1.17 6.37
N SER A 24 -3.55 1.29 7.69
CA SER A 24 -4.27 0.41 8.61
C SER A 24 -5.55 1.04 9.18
N GLY A 25 -6.32 0.27 9.93
CA GLY A 25 -7.58 0.67 10.52
C GLY A 25 -8.62 -0.44 10.49
N GLY A 26 -9.63 -0.34 11.35
CA GLY A 26 -10.69 -1.34 11.43
C GLY A 26 -11.44 -1.55 10.11
N THR A 27 -12.06 -2.71 9.93
CA THR A 27 -12.97 -2.96 8.80
C THR A 27 -14.01 -1.83 8.69
N ALA A 28 -14.33 -1.41 7.46
CA ALA A 28 -15.23 -0.30 7.17
C ALA A 28 -14.87 1.07 7.79
N SER A 29 -13.62 1.29 8.25
CA SER A 29 -13.14 2.61 8.67
C SER A 29 -12.96 3.60 7.52
N GLY A 30 -12.86 3.09 6.28
CA GLY A 30 -12.66 3.90 5.09
C GLY A 30 -11.23 3.87 4.52
N LYS A 31 -10.35 2.96 4.96
CA LYS A 31 -9.00 2.74 4.38
C LYS A 31 -9.01 2.71 2.86
N SER A 32 -9.72 1.74 2.27
CA SER A 32 -9.76 1.56 0.82
C SER A 32 -10.36 2.79 0.12
N THR A 33 -11.31 3.48 0.75
CA THR A 33 -11.89 4.74 0.23
C THR A 33 -10.90 5.91 0.28
N VAL A 34 -10.10 6.03 1.35
CA VAL A 34 -9.01 7.01 1.47
C VAL A 34 -7.96 6.75 0.38
N CYS A 35 -7.50 5.51 0.23
CA CYS A 35 -6.56 5.13 -0.82
C CYS A 35 -7.13 5.43 -2.22
N LYS A 36 -8.40 5.11 -2.47
CA LYS A 36 -9.09 5.43 -3.73
C LYS A 36 -9.11 6.94 -4.00
N ARG A 37 -9.47 7.78 -3.02
CA ARG A 37 -9.48 9.25 -3.17
C ARG A 37 -8.09 9.83 -3.42
N ILE A 38 -7.05 9.27 -2.79
CA ILE A 38 -5.65 9.64 -3.06
C ILE A 38 -5.31 9.34 -4.53
N MET A 39 -5.60 8.11 -4.99
CA MET A 39 -5.37 7.68 -6.37
C MET A 39 -6.13 8.55 -7.38
N GLU A 40 -7.38 8.93 -7.10
CA GLU A 40 -8.21 9.80 -7.94
C GLU A 40 -7.59 11.21 -8.05
N LYS A 41 -7.23 11.83 -6.92
CA LYS A 41 -6.63 13.17 -6.89
C LYS A 41 -5.24 13.22 -7.52
N LEU A 42 -4.55 12.09 -7.61
CA LEU A 42 -3.27 11.94 -8.32
C LEU A 42 -3.44 11.55 -9.81
N GLY A 43 -4.68 11.42 -10.29
CA GLY A 43 -4.99 11.07 -11.68
C GLY A 43 -4.66 9.63 -12.06
N GLN A 44 -4.38 8.74 -11.10
CA GLN A 44 -3.84 7.40 -11.36
C GLN A 44 -4.92 6.38 -11.73
N VAL A 45 -6.19 6.63 -11.37
CA VAL A 45 -7.29 5.69 -11.60
C VAL A 45 -7.55 5.45 -13.09
N ASN A 46 -7.51 6.52 -13.90
CA ASN A 46 -7.77 6.45 -15.33
C ASN A 46 -6.51 6.18 -16.17
N MET A 47 -5.36 6.05 -15.53
CA MET A 47 -4.11 5.71 -16.21
C MET A 47 -4.02 4.22 -16.47
N ASP A 48 -3.45 3.89 -17.63
CA ASP A 48 -3.05 2.53 -17.98
C ASP A 48 -2.21 1.92 -16.84
N HIS A 49 -2.55 0.69 -16.46
CA HIS A 49 -1.95 0.01 -15.31
C HIS A 49 -0.42 -0.12 -15.43
N THR A 50 0.13 -0.19 -16.64
CA THR A 50 1.58 -0.27 -16.90
C THR A 50 2.32 1.05 -16.67
N LYS A 51 1.59 2.17 -16.60
CA LYS A 51 2.14 3.54 -16.50
C LYS A 51 1.84 4.22 -15.17
N ARG A 52 1.17 3.53 -14.25
CA ARG A 52 0.83 4.09 -12.93
C ARG A 52 2.10 4.30 -12.11
N GLN A 53 2.23 5.51 -11.59
CA GLN A 53 3.31 5.87 -10.65
C GLN A 53 2.91 5.59 -9.21
N VAL A 54 1.61 5.53 -8.93
CA VAL A 54 1.08 5.13 -7.64
C VAL A 54 0.17 3.93 -7.83
N VAL A 55 0.36 2.92 -7.00
CA VAL A 55 -0.49 1.71 -7.00
C VAL A 55 -1.05 1.48 -5.60
N CYS A 56 -2.23 0.85 -5.53
CA CYS A 56 -2.85 0.46 -4.28
C CYS A 56 -3.02 -1.06 -4.26
N ILE A 57 -2.63 -1.69 -3.15
CA ILE A 57 -2.66 -3.12 -2.94
C ILE A 57 -3.43 -3.37 -1.64
N SER A 58 -4.39 -4.28 -1.68
CA SER A 58 -5.16 -4.67 -0.50
C SER A 58 -4.58 -5.92 0.16
N GLN A 59 -4.53 -5.93 1.48
CA GLN A 59 -4.15 -7.09 2.29
C GLN A 59 -5.09 -8.27 2.05
N ASP A 60 -6.33 -8.02 1.64
CA ASP A 60 -7.33 -9.06 1.37
C ASP A 60 -6.90 -9.97 0.20
N SER A 61 -6.02 -9.52 -0.70
CA SER A 61 -5.38 -10.39 -1.73
C SER A 61 -4.42 -11.44 -1.15
N PHE A 62 -4.14 -11.38 0.16
CA PHE A 62 -3.21 -12.27 0.86
C PHE A 62 -3.92 -13.14 1.90
N TYR A 63 -5.25 -13.30 1.83
CA TYR A 63 -5.90 -14.41 2.54
C TYR A 63 -5.26 -15.73 2.11
N ARG A 64 -5.02 -16.62 3.08
CA ARG A 64 -4.58 -17.98 2.76
C ARG A 64 -5.73 -18.80 2.20
N GLU A 65 -5.37 -19.87 1.51
CA GLU A 65 -6.34 -20.90 1.13
C GLU A 65 -6.91 -21.57 2.39
N LEU A 66 -8.22 -21.81 2.36
CA LEU A 66 -8.95 -22.50 3.40
C LEU A 66 -9.04 -23.98 3.07
N ASN A 67 -8.92 -24.85 4.08
CA ASN A 67 -9.22 -26.27 3.90
C ASN A 67 -10.74 -26.51 3.92
N SER A 68 -11.19 -27.72 3.54
CA SER A 68 -12.62 -28.05 3.44
C SER A 68 -13.42 -27.81 4.73
N SER A 69 -12.82 -28.03 5.91
CA SER A 69 -13.47 -27.78 7.19
C SER A 69 -13.64 -26.28 7.46
N GLU A 70 -12.65 -25.47 7.07
CA GLU A 70 -12.68 -24.02 7.21
C GLU A 70 -13.62 -23.37 6.21
N ILE A 71 -13.72 -23.87 4.98
CA ILE A 71 -14.71 -23.43 3.99
C ILE A 71 -16.12 -23.64 4.55
N ALA A 72 -16.42 -24.83 5.08
CA ALA A 72 -17.72 -25.13 5.68
C ALA A 72 -18.05 -24.22 6.89
N LYS A 73 -17.03 -23.74 7.63
CA LYS A 73 -17.22 -22.71 8.68
C LYS A 73 -17.43 -21.33 8.08
N ALA A 74 -16.66 -20.96 7.05
CA ALA A 74 -16.75 -19.67 6.39
C ALA A 74 -18.13 -19.41 5.77
N GLU A 75 -18.68 -20.41 5.07
CA GLU A 75 -20.05 -20.37 4.52
C GLU A 75 -21.11 -20.09 5.58
N LYS A 76 -20.89 -20.59 6.80
CA LYS A 76 -21.77 -20.37 7.97
C LYS A 76 -21.44 -19.08 8.74
N GLY A 77 -20.48 -18.28 8.30
CA GLY A 77 -19.99 -17.09 9.02
C GLY A 77 -19.21 -17.41 10.31
N GLN A 78 -18.75 -18.65 10.48
CA GLN A 78 -18.09 -19.19 11.68
C GLN A 78 -16.55 -19.26 11.56
N PHE A 79 -15.98 -18.68 10.50
CA PHE A 79 -14.53 -18.56 10.34
C PHE A 79 -14.07 -17.14 10.63
N ASN A 80 -12.96 -17.01 11.37
CA ASN A 80 -12.40 -15.72 11.76
C ASN A 80 -11.41 -15.21 10.70
N PHE A 81 -11.92 -14.45 9.73
CA PHE A 81 -11.10 -13.77 8.72
C PHE A 81 -10.29 -12.60 9.28
N ASP A 82 -10.64 -12.09 10.45
CA ASP A 82 -9.96 -10.94 11.07
C ASP A 82 -8.78 -11.38 11.97
N HIS A 83 -8.53 -12.69 12.11
CA HIS A 83 -7.39 -13.24 12.85
C HIS A 83 -6.11 -13.24 12.00
N PRO A 84 -4.91 -12.95 12.58
CA PRO A 84 -3.65 -12.93 11.83
C PRO A 84 -3.37 -14.20 11.01
N THR A 85 -3.75 -15.37 11.51
CA THR A 85 -3.55 -16.67 10.82
C THR A 85 -4.46 -16.88 9.61
N ALA A 86 -5.41 -15.99 9.34
CA ALA A 86 -6.18 -15.99 8.09
C ALA A 86 -5.34 -15.46 6.91
N PHE A 87 -4.22 -14.78 7.16
CA PHE A 87 -3.37 -14.19 6.14
C PHE A 87 -2.12 -15.03 5.89
N ASN A 88 -1.66 -15.02 4.63
CA ASN A 88 -0.35 -15.52 4.23
C ASN A 88 0.68 -14.38 4.35
N ASP A 89 1.18 -14.18 5.57
CA ASP A 89 2.14 -13.14 5.93
C ASP A 89 3.48 -13.29 5.20
N LYS A 90 3.91 -14.52 4.95
CA LYS A 90 5.12 -14.82 4.15
C LYS A 90 4.98 -14.38 2.70
N LEU A 91 3.83 -14.64 2.07
CA LEU A 91 3.55 -14.16 0.71
C LEU A 91 3.48 -12.64 0.68
N MET A 92 2.80 -12.04 1.64
CA MET A 92 2.71 -10.58 1.78
C MET A 92 4.10 -9.94 1.90
N GLN A 93 4.96 -10.44 2.78
CA GLN A 93 6.33 -9.96 2.93
C GLN A 93 7.13 -10.15 1.64
N LYS A 94 7.11 -11.35 1.05
CA LYS A 94 7.82 -11.64 -0.20
C LYS A 94 7.42 -10.65 -1.29
N THR A 95 6.12 -10.46 -1.52
CA THR A 95 5.61 -9.54 -2.55
C THR A 95 6.06 -8.11 -2.29
N LEU A 96 6.00 -7.63 -1.05
CA LEU A 96 6.45 -6.27 -0.72
C LEU A 96 7.96 -6.08 -0.98
N LEU A 97 8.78 -7.09 -0.67
CA LEU A 97 10.22 -7.05 -0.98
C LEU A 97 10.50 -7.08 -2.48
N GLU A 98 9.75 -7.85 -3.27
CA GLU A 98 9.83 -7.88 -4.72
C GLU A 98 9.46 -6.51 -5.33
N ILE A 99 8.37 -5.90 -4.84
CA ILE A 99 7.95 -4.55 -5.22
C ILE A 99 9.04 -3.53 -4.89
N LEU A 100 9.59 -3.57 -3.68
CA LEU A 100 10.67 -2.66 -3.27
C LEU A 100 11.93 -2.81 -4.13
N ALA A 101 12.17 -4.02 -4.66
CA ALA A 101 13.24 -4.30 -5.62
C ALA A 101 12.88 -3.92 -7.08
N GLY A 102 11.74 -3.27 -7.32
CA GLY A 102 11.30 -2.83 -8.64
C GLY A 102 10.89 -3.99 -9.56
N ARG A 103 10.49 -5.13 -9.01
CA ARG A 103 10.05 -6.30 -9.79
C ARG A 103 8.55 -6.32 -9.98
N LYS A 104 8.11 -6.75 -11.17
CA LYS A 104 6.69 -7.01 -11.47
C LYS A 104 6.19 -8.13 -10.56
N CYS A 105 5.00 -7.98 -9.98
CA CYS A 105 4.34 -9.00 -9.19
C CYS A 105 2.94 -9.32 -9.75
N GLU A 106 2.50 -10.55 -9.59
CA GLU A 106 1.14 -10.98 -9.91
C GLU A 106 0.49 -11.50 -8.64
N LEU A 107 -0.70 -10.98 -8.33
CA LEU A 107 -1.47 -11.35 -7.15
C LEU A 107 -2.84 -11.86 -7.56
N PRO A 108 -3.32 -12.97 -6.96
CA PRO A 108 -4.70 -13.39 -7.16
C PRO A 108 -5.67 -12.36 -6.60
N THR A 109 -6.83 -12.23 -7.24
CA THR A 109 -7.98 -11.53 -6.67
C THR A 109 -8.66 -12.41 -5.62
N TYR A 110 -9.25 -11.77 -4.60
CA TYR A 110 -10.01 -12.48 -3.56
C TYR A 110 -11.50 -12.34 -3.81
N ASP A 111 -12.20 -13.47 -3.77
CA ASP A 111 -13.64 -13.56 -3.93
C ASP A 111 -14.34 -13.64 -2.57
N TYR A 112 -15.03 -12.57 -2.19
CA TYR A 112 -15.75 -12.49 -0.93
C TYR A 112 -17.02 -13.35 -0.86
N HIS A 113 -17.56 -13.76 -2.01
CA HIS A 113 -18.74 -14.65 -2.07
C HIS A 113 -18.34 -16.11 -1.87
N ASN A 114 -17.26 -16.53 -2.53
CA ASN A 114 -16.78 -17.92 -2.48
C ASN A 114 -15.72 -18.16 -1.40
N HIS A 115 -15.31 -17.12 -0.66
CA HIS A 115 -14.27 -17.19 0.37
C HIS A 115 -12.93 -17.74 -0.14
N ALA A 116 -12.60 -17.49 -1.41
CA ALA A 116 -11.51 -18.13 -2.11
C ALA A 116 -10.70 -17.13 -2.94
N LEU A 117 -9.43 -17.45 -3.17
CA LEU A 117 -8.61 -16.78 -4.17
C LEU A 117 -9.05 -17.26 -5.56
N ARG A 118 -8.99 -16.37 -6.56
CA ARG A 118 -9.24 -16.69 -7.97
C ARG A 118 -7.89 -16.75 -8.70
N PRO A 119 -7.35 -17.94 -8.99
CA PRO A 119 -6.04 -18.07 -9.64
C PRO A 119 -6.02 -17.53 -11.07
N ASP A 120 -7.15 -17.65 -11.78
CA ASP A 120 -7.30 -17.22 -13.18
C ASP A 120 -7.57 -15.72 -13.33
N ASP A 121 -7.79 -15.01 -12.22
CA ASP A 121 -8.07 -13.58 -12.17
C ASP A 121 -7.02 -12.89 -11.29
N THR A 122 -5.92 -12.48 -11.92
CA THR A 122 -4.78 -11.87 -11.24
C THR A 122 -4.67 -10.37 -11.53
N VAL A 123 -4.28 -9.62 -10.50
CA VAL A 123 -3.88 -8.23 -10.63
C VAL A 123 -2.36 -8.20 -10.79
N THR A 124 -1.91 -7.68 -11.93
CA THR A 124 -0.49 -7.38 -12.15
C THR A 124 -0.13 -6.03 -11.52
N ILE A 125 0.91 -6.04 -10.69
CA ILE A 125 1.55 -4.85 -10.12
C ILE A 125 2.84 -4.61 -10.89
N TYR A 126 2.85 -3.54 -11.68
CA TYR A 126 4.06 -3.05 -12.32
C TYR A 126 4.88 -2.20 -11.34
N PRO A 127 6.20 -2.03 -11.57
CA PRO A 127 7.03 -1.14 -10.77
C PRO A 127 6.43 0.27 -10.73
N ALA A 128 6.29 0.82 -9.52
CA ALA A 128 5.66 2.10 -9.26
C ALA A 128 6.56 2.95 -8.34
N ASP A 129 6.44 4.27 -8.40
CA ASP A 129 7.19 5.18 -7.54
C ASP A 129 6.65 5.18 -6.09
N VAL A 130 5.33 4.98 -5.92
CA VAL A 130 4.65 4.95 -4.61
C VAL A 130 3.68 3.78 -4.54
N VAL A 131 3.63 3.11 -3.39
CA VAL A 131 2.77 1.95 -3.16
C VAL A 131 1.94 2.17 -1.90
N LEU A 132 0.62 2.21 -2.04
CA LEU A 132 -0.33 2.21 -0.92
C LEU A 132 -0.68 0.77 -0.59
N PHE A 133 -0.31 0.29 0.60
CA PHE A 133 -0.64 -1.06 1.07
C PHE A 133 -1.65 -0.97 2.21
N GLU A 134 -2.89 -1.36 1.96
CA GLU A 134 -4.00 -1.16 2.88
C GLU A 134 -4.57 -2.46 3.42
N GLY A 135 -4.97 -2.48 4.70
CA GLY A 135 -5.57 -3.66 5.30
C GLY A 135 -5.80 -3.52 6.80
N ILE A 136 -6.47 -4.50 7.40
CA ILE A 136 -6.80 -4.46 8.84
C ILE A 136 -5.60 -4.78 9.74
N LEU A 137 -4.62 -5.53 9.24
CA LEU A 137 -3.48 -6.07 10.01
C LEU A 137 -2.13 -5.76 9.35
N VAL A 138 -2.04 -4.75 8.48
CA VAL A 138 -0.78 -4.41 7.80
C VAL A 138 0.34 -3.99 8.77
N PHE A 139 -0.02 -3.49 9.96
CA PHE A 139 0.92 -3.13 11.02
C PHE A 139 1.11 -4.20 12.09
N TYR A 140 0.46 -5.36 11.96
CA TYR A 140 0.53 -6.43 12.95
C TYR A 140 1.85 -7.20 12.86
N PHE A 141 2.30 -7.51 11.64
CA PHE A 141 3.48 -8.32 11.39
C PHE A 141 4.74 -7.45 11.43
N PRO A 142 5.68 -7.66 12.38
CA PRO A 142 6.86 -6.80 12.53
C PRO A 142 7.72 -6.69 11.27
N GLU A 143 7.88 -7.80 10.55
CA GLU A 143 8.70 -7.85 9.34
C GLU A 143 8.12 -7.00 8.20
N ILE A 144 6.80 -6.88 8.12
CA ILE A 144 6.11 -6.03 7.14
C ILE A 144 6.02 -4.59 7.62
N LEU A 145 5.73 -4.39 8.92
CA LEU A 145 5.69 -3.08 9.55
C LEU A 145 6.96 -2.27 9.30
N ASN A 146 8.12 -2.94 9.35
CA ASN A 146 9.43 -2.32 9.14
C ASN A 146 9.72 -1.92 7.69
N LEU A 147 8.92 -2.36 6.72
CA LEU A 147 9.06 -1.98 5.30
C LEU A 147 8.41 -0.63 4.97
N PHE A 148 7.50 -0.15 5.81
CA PHE A 148 6.77 1.09 5.54
C PHE A 148 7.61 2.34 5.83
N HIS A 149 7.69 3.22 4.84
CA HIS A 149 8.29 4.55 4.99
C HIS A 149 7.32 5.50 5.70
N MET A 150 6.01 5.34 5.49
CA MET A 150 4.95 6.09 6.15
C MET A 150 3.81 5.16 6.57
N LYS A 151 3.28 5.35 7.77
CA LYS A 151 2.24 4.51 8.38
C LYS A 151 1.03 5.37 8.73
N LEU A 152 -0.06 5.16 8.01
CA LEU A 152 -1.33 5.83 8.21
C LEU A 152 -2.31 4.91 8.94
N PHE A 153 -3.05 5.43 9.92
CA PHE A 153 -4.15 4.69 10.55
C PHE A 153 -5.46 5.45 10.41
N VAL A 154 -6.42 4.85 9.72
CA VAL A 154 -7.76 5.41 9.55
C VAL A 154 -8.63 5.06 10.75
N ASP A 155 -8.93 6.07 11.55
CA ASP A 155 -9.62 5.94 12.82
C ASP A 155 -11.08 6.38 12.68
N THR A 156 -11.99 5.47 13.03
CA THR A 156 -13.44 5.67 12.94
C THR A 156 -14.10 4.81 13.99
N ASP A 157 -15.11 5.37 14.64
CA ASP A 157 -15.82 4.72 15.74
C ASP A 157 -16.43 3.38 15.32
N SER A 158 -16.44 2.43 16.26
CA SER A 158 -16.83 1.05 16.01
C SER A 158 -18.28 0.90 15.54
N ASP A 159 -19.19 1.72 16.05
CA ASP A 159 -20.60 1.78 15.66
C ASP A 159 -20.78 2.29 14.23
N THR A 160 -20.07 3.36 13.87
CA THR A 160 -20.05 3.92 12.52
C THR A 160 -19.49 2.89 11.53
N ARG A 161 -18.41 2.19 11.90
CA ARG A 161 -17.84 1.10 11.10
C ARG A 161 -18.82 -0.06 10.94
N LEU A 162 -19.52 -0.45 12.01
CA LEU A 162 -20.53 -1.51 11.95
C LEU A 162 -21.68 -1.13 11.00
N ALA A 163 -22.24 0.07 11.12
CA ALA A 163 -23.32 0.54 10.25
C ALA A 163 -22.91 0.51 8.75
N ARG A 164 -21.68 0.97 8.46
CA ARG A 164 -21.09 0.91 7.11
C ARG A 164 -20.88 -0.54 6.66
N ARG A 165 -20.37 -1.42 7.54
CA ARG A 165 -20.14 -2.84 7.23
C ARG A 165 -21.43 -3.57 6.93
N VAL A 166 -22.48 -3.39 7.73
CA VAL A 166 -23.79 -4.03 7.51
C VAL A 166 -24.31 -3.67 6.13
N THR A 167 -24.32 -2.38 5.80
CA THR A 167 -24.77 -1.89 4.49
C THR A 167 -23.95 -2.50 3.34
N ARG A 168 -22.63 -2.51 3.47
CA ARG A 168 -21.71 -3.06 2.45
C ARG A 168 -21.89 -4.56 2.27
N ASP A 169 -21.88 -5.33 3.36
CA ASP A 169 -21.88 -6.79 3.30
C ASP A 169 -23.23 -7.34 2.77
N ILE A 170 -24.35 -6.64 3.04
CA ILE A 170 -25.66 -6.97 2.45
C ILE A 170 -25.68 -6.62 0.95
N ASN A 171 -25.37 -5.37 0.59
CA ASN A 171 -25.57 -4.87 -0.77
C ASN A 171 -24.51 -5.36 -1.78
N GLU A 172 -23.26 -5.51 -1.35
CA GLU A 172 -22.13 -5.81 -2.24
C GLU A 172 -21.66 -7.27 -2.14
N ARG A 173 -21.91 -7.94 -1.00
CA ARG A 173 -21.42 -9.31 -0.74
C ARG A 173 -22.53 -10.34 -0.60
N GLY A 174 -23.79 -9.92 -0.66
CA GLY A 174 -24.96 -10.80 -0.63
C GLY A 174 -25.14 -11.57 0.68
N ARG A 175 -24.70 -10.99 1.81
CA ARG A 175 -24.82 -11.61 3.14
C ARG A 175 -26.12 -11.23 3.83
N ASP A 176 -26.60 -12.14 4.69
CA ASP A 176 -27.75 -11.89 5.56
C ASP A 176 -27.40 -11.01 6.77
N LEU A 177 -28.35 -10.21 7.25
CA LEU A 177 -28.15 -9.29 8.38
C LEU A 177 -27.72 -10.02 9.65
N ASP A 178 -28.42 -11.12 10.01
CA ASP A 178 -28.13 -11.86 11.24
C ASP A 178 -26.76 -12.52 11.15
N GLN A 179 -26.39 -13.03 9.96
CA GLN A 179 -25.05 -13.57 9.72
C GLN A 179 -23.97 -12.50 9.90
N VAL A 180 -24.16 -11.29 9.36
CA VAL A 180 -23.21 -10.18 9.48
C VAL A 180 -23.03 -9.75 10.94
N LEU A 181 -24.12 -9.59 11.69
CA LEU A 181 -24.08 -9.20 13.09
C LEU A 181 -23.43 -10.28 13.97
N ASN A 182 -23.80 -11.54 13.77
CA ASN A 182 -23.20 -12.66 14.49
C ASN A 182 -21.70 -12.78 14.20
N GLN A 183 -21.27 -12.66 12.95
CA GLN A 183 -19.85 -12.66 12.61
C GLN A 183 -19.13 -11.47 13.26
N TYR A 184 -19.77 -10.29 13.28
CA TYR A 184 -19.19 -9.09 13.87
C TYR A 184 -18.93 -9.24 15.37
N ILE A 185 -19.93 -9.69 16.12
CA ILE A 185 -19.85 -9.83 17.58
C ILE A 185 -18.84 -10.91 17.97
N ASN A 186 -18.86 -12.06 17.28
CA ASN A 186 -18.06 -13.22 17.68
C ASN A 186 -16.61 -13.17 17.20
N PHE A 187 -16.33 -12.49 16.08
CA PHE A 187 -15.00 -12.52 15.47
C PHE A 187 -14.42 -11.14 15.24
N VAL A 188 -15.15 -10.28 14.52
CA VAL A 188 -14.59 -9.02 14.02
C VAL A 188 -14.25 -8.06 15.15
N LYS A 189 -15.17 -7.85 16.08
CA LYS A 189 -14.96 -6.94 17.21
C LYS A 189 -13.83 -7.43 18.11
N PRO A 190 -13.83 -8.69 18.60
CA PRO A 190 -12.70 -9.22 19.38
C PRO A 190 -11.37 -9.13 18.64
N ALA A 191 -11.31 -9.56 17.37
CA ALA A 191 -10.08 -9.52 16.59
C ALA A 191 -9.59 -8.09 16.32
N PHE A 192 -10.50 -7.13 16.12
CA PHE A 192 -10.14 -5.72 16.02
C PHE A 192 -9.52 -5.21 17.32
N GLU A 193 -10.15 -5.49 18.47
CA GLU A 193 -9.68 -5.03 19.78
C GLU A 193 -8.34 -5.68 20.16
N GLU A 194 -8.14 -6.95 19.80
CA GLU A 194 -6.94 -7.73 20.13
C GLU A 194 -5.77 -7.47 19.18
N PHE A 195 -6.01 -7.46 17.86
CA PHE A 195 -4.93 -7.47 16.87
C PHE A 195 -4.78 -6.16 16.10
N CYS A 196 -5.87 -5.46 15.77
CA CYS A 196 -5.81 -4.26 14.94
C CYS A 196 -5.59 -2.98 15.77
N SER A 197 -6.46 -2.73 16.75
CA SER A 197 -6.48 -1.52 17.58
C SER A 197 -5.12 -1.25 18.26
N PRO A 198 -4.42 -2.25 18.83
CA PRO A 198 -3.12 -2.00 19.46
C PRO A 198 -2.03 -1.55 18.48
N THR A 199 -2.17 -1.84 17.18
CA THR A 199 -1.20 -1.43 16.15
C THR A 199 -1.31 0.05 15.79
N LYS A 200 -2.37 0.74 16.23
CA LYS A 200 -2.55 2.19 16.06
C LYS A 200 -1.37 3.00 16.60
N LYS A 201 -0.70 2.51 17.65
CA LYS A 201 0.50 3.13 18.24
C LYS A 201 1.70 3.22 17.29
N PHE A 202 1.71 2.41 16.22
CA PHE A 202 2.78 2.42 15.21
C PHE A 202 2.52 3.40 14.07
N ALA A 203 1.35 4.05 14.05
CA ALA A 203 1.01 5.01 13.02
C ALA A 203 1.83 6.31 13.19
N ASP A 204 2.36 6.81 12.08
CA ASP A 204 2.98 8.13 12.02
C ASP A 204 1.89 9.22 11.94
N VAL A 205 0.76 8.91 11.29
CA VAL A 205 -0.41 9.82 11.15
C VAL A 205 -1.72 9.06 11.36
N ILE A 206 -2.61 9.64 12.17
CA ILE A 206 -3.98 9.15 12.36
C ILE A 206 -4.93 10.02 11.53
N ILE A 207 -5.77 9.38 10.72
CA ILE A 207 -6.78 10.03 9.86
C ILE A 207 -8.16 9.77 10.47
N PRO A 208 -8.74 10.73 11.22
CA PRO A 208 -10.10 10.58 11.74
C PRO A 208 -11.11 10.74 10.60
N ARG A 209 -12.31 10.14 10.76
CA ARG A 209 -13.45 10.22 9.83
C ARG A 209 -13.21 9.62 8.42
N GLY A 210 -12.07 8.95 8.22
CA GLY A 210 -11.74 8.29 6.95
C GLY A 210 -11.86 9.21 5.74
N ALA A 211 -12.64 8.77 4.75
CA ALA A 211 -12.75 9.45 3.47
C ALA A 211 -13.30 10.89 3.58
N ASP A 212 -14.12 11.16 4.59
CA ASP A 212 -14.76 12.47 4.78
C ASP A 212 -13.76 13.56 5.20
N ASN A 213 -12.57 13.16 5.66
CA ASN A 213 -11.49 14.07 6.01
C ASN A 213 -10.67 14.47 4.78
N THR A 214 -11.26 15.31 3.94
CA THR A 214 -10.64 15.82 2.71
C THR A 214 -9.32 16.53 2.97
N VAL A 215 -9.21 17.28 4.07
CA VAL A 215 -7.98 17.99 4.46
C VAL A 215 -6.82 17.01 4.67
N ALA A 216 -7.04 15.94 5.44
CA ALA A 216 -6.00 14.93 5.65
C ALA A 216 -5.60 14.24 4.33
N ILE A 217 -6.58 13.92 3.47
CA ILE A 217 -6.32 13.34 2.15
C ILE A 217 -5.47 14.28 1.29
N ASP A 218 -5.81 15.57 1.26
CA ASP A 218 -5.10 16.57 0.46
C ASP A 218 -3.65 16.76 0.92
N LEU A 219 -3.38 16.69 2.23
CA LEU A 219 -2.01 16.70 2.77
C LEU A 219 -1.19 15.50 2.29
N ILE A 220 -1.77 14.29 2.34
CA ILE A 220 -1.09 13.08 1.84
C ILE A 220 -0.88 13.14 0.33
N VAL A 221 -1.87 13.60 -0.43
CA VAL A 221 -1.77 13.79 -1.88
C VAL A 221 -0.66 14.77 -2.22
N GLN A 222 -0.57 15.89 -1.50
CA GLN A 222 0.47 16.89 -1.73
C GLN A 222 1.86 16.33 -1.43
N HIS A 223 2.01 15.60 -0.33
CA HIS A 223 3.28 14.92 0.00
C HIS A 223 3.70 13.93 -1.09
N ILE A 224 2.77 13.12 -1.60
CA ILE A 224 3.04 12.19 -2.71
C ILE A 224 3.42 12.95 -3.98
N ARG A 225 2.73 14.04 -4.35
CA ARG A 225 3.08 14.84 -5.52
C ARG A 225 4.50 15.41 -5.42
N GLU A 226 4.87 15.93 -4.26
CA GLU A 226 6.22 16.44 -4.02
C GLU A 226 7.27 15.34 -4.14
N PHE A 227 7.00 14.14 -3.60
CA PHE A 227 7.86 12.96 -3.76
C PHE A 227 8.05 12.61 -5.24
N LEU A 228 6.96 12.47 -6.01
CA LEU A 228 7.02 12.16 -7.44
C LEU A 228 7.81 13.21 -8.23
N ASN A 229 7.57 14.50 -7.96
CA ASN A 229 8.29 15.60 -8.63
C ASN A 229 9.80 15.57 -8.36
N ASN A 230 10.21 15.23 -7.13
CA ASN A 230 11.62 15.13 -6.78
C ASN A 230 12.28 13.92 -7.44
N CYS A 231 11.56 12.80 -7.57
CA CYS A 231 12.02 11.62 -8.32
C CYS A 231 12.19 11.90 -9.82
N HIS A 232 11.44 12.83 -10.41
CA HIS A 232 11.61 13.24 -11.80
C HIS A 232 12.83 14.14 -12.01
N LYS A 233 13.08 15.09 -11.10
CA LYS A 233 14.25 15.99 -11.17
C LYS A 233 15.57 15.21 -11.12
N SER A 234 15.67 14.23 -10.21
CA SER A 234 16.87 13.38 -10.11
C SER A 234 17.15 12.55 -11.36
N ASP A 235 16.11 12.18 -12.12
CA ASP A 235 16.27 11.44 -13.38
C ASP A 235 16.70 12.36 -14.54
N SER A 236 16.18 13.60 -14.58
CA SER A 236 16.57 14.58 -15.59
C SER A 236 18.02 15.03 -15.44
N GLU A 237 18.52 15.20 -14.20
CA GLU A 237 19.91 15.57 -13.94
C GLU A 237 20.89 14.45 -14.31
N LYS A 238 20.50 13.18 -14.15
CA LYS A 238 21.30 12.02 -14.58
C LYS A 238 21.35 11.83 -16.10
N LYS A 239 20.39 12.38 -16.85
CA LYS A 239 20.31 12.26 -18.32
C LYS A 239 20.97 13.41 -19.09
N SER A 240 21.41 14.47 -18.41
CA SER A 240 22.24 15.50 -19.03
C SER A 240 23.67 14.98 -19.20
N PRO A 241 24.25 14.94 -20.41
CA PRO A 241 25.64 14.59 -20.57
C PRO A 241 26.48 15.66 -19.85
N HIS A 242 27.33 15.24 -18.93
CA HIS A 242 28.42 16.08 -18.44
C HIS A 242 29.18 16.59 -19.67
N ILE A 243 29.00 17.87 -20.01
CA ILE A 243 29.91 18.58 -20.89
C ILE A 243 31.22 18.68 -20.12
N THR A 244 32.10 17.71 -20.34
CA THR A 244 33.49 17.81 -19.94
C THR A 244 34.09 18.94 -20.76
N ILE A 245 34.20 20.13 -20.16
CA ILE A 245 35.03 21.21 -20.71
C ILE A 245 36.47 20.75 -20.51
N THR A 246 37.00 20.03 -21.49
CA THR A 246 38.44 19.81 -21.62
C THR A 246 39.07 21.17 -21.92
N ARG A 247 39.65 21.80 -20.90
CA ARG A 247 40.60 22.90 -21.10
C ARG A 247 41.79 22.34 -21.89
N THR A 248 41.80 22.58 -23.18
CA THR A 248 43.01 22.43 -24.00
C THR A 248 44.00 23.51 -23.57
N ASN A 249 45.07 23.11 -22.90
CA ASN A 249 46.24 23.95 -22.69
C ASN A 249 46.95 24.15 -24.04
N SER A 250 46.53 25.15 -24.82
CA SER A 250 47.32 25.67 -25.94
C SER A 250 48.33 26.69 -25.39
N ASN A 251 49.49 26.19 -24.96
CA ASN A 251 50.69 27.02 -24.84
C ASN A 251 51.30 27.15 -26.24
N GLU A 252 50.84 28.13 -27.02
CA GLU A 252 51.61 28.69 -28.12
C GLU A 252 51.64 30.20 -27.98
N THR A 253 52.79 30.70 -27.51
CA THR A 253 53.14 32.11 -27.51
C THR A 253 53.93 32.40 -28.78
N HIS A 254 53.27 32.93 -29.80
CA HIS A 254 53.94 33.59 -30.90
C HIS A 254 53.38 35.00 -31.10
N PHE A 255 54.13 35.98 -30.58
CA PHE A 255 54.08 37.36 -31.00
C PHE A 255 55.49 37.97 -30.93
N LYS A 256 56.13 38.11 -32.09
CA LYS A 256 57.03 39.23 -32.40
C LYS A 256 56.88 39.56 -33.88
N ARG A 257 56.47 40.80 -34.15
CA ARG A 257 56.33 41.40 -35.48
C ARG A 257 57.64 42.08 -35.91
N GLN A 258 57.90 41.97 -37.21
CA GLN A 258 58.45 42.95 -38.16
C GLN A 258 59.87 43.52 -37.95
N HIS A 259 60.67 43.39 -39.03
CA HIS A 259 61.27 44.56 -39.65
C HIS A 259 60.23 45.25 -40.56
#